data_AF-A0A847Z9K8-F1
#
_entry.id   AF-A0A847Z9K8-F1
#
_cell.length_a   1.000
_cell.length_b   1.000
_cell.length_c   1.000
_cell.angle_alpha   90.00
_cell.angle_beta   90.00
_cell.angle_gamma   90.00
#
_symmetry.space_group_name_H-M   'P 1'
#
loop_
_entity.id
_entity.type
_entity.pdbx_description
1 polymer ?
#
loop_
_entity_poly.entity_id
_entity_poly.type
_entity_poly.pdbx_seq_one_letter_code
_entity_poly.pdbx_strand_id
1 'polypeptide(L)' 'MSKRVNPELLKIDRRIIARKLLIGELSEKDLSSLLKKLPDVSENAEEIQISSSEK' A
#
# COMPACT_ATOMS: atom_id res chain seq x y z
N MET A 1 3.42 22.31 -6.68
CA MET A 1 2.88 21.57 -7.85
C MET A 1 1.90 20.52 -7.34
N SER A 2 0.60 20.73 -7.52
CA SER A 2 -0.43 19.78 -7.03
C SER A 2 -0.41 18.54 -7.93
N LYS A 3 0.24 17.46 -7.47
CA LYS A 3 0.25 16.18 -8.20
C LYS A 3 -1.18 15.63 -8.16
N ARG A 4 -1.86 15.62 -9.31
CA ARG A 4 -3.17 14.96 -9.45
C ARG A 4 -2.95 13.46 -9.24
N VAL A 5 -3.24 12.96 -8.04
CA VAL A 5 -3.13 11.53 -7.72
C VAL A 5 -4.26 10.80 -8.42
N ASN A 6 -3.94 9.84 -9.28
CA ASN A 6 -4.94 9.05 -9.98
C ASN A 6 -5.71 8.19 -8.95
N PRO A 7 -7.03 8.37 -8.78
CA PRO A 7 -7.81 7.62 -7.80
C PRO A 7 -7.84 6.11 -8.07
N GLU A 8 -7.64 5.68 -9.32
CA GLU A 8 -7.54 4.26 -9.64
C GLU A 8 -6.23 3.64 -9.11
N LEU A 9 -5.13 4.40 -9.04
CA LEU A 9 -3.89 3.93 -8.43
C LEU A 9 -4.02 3.75 -6.91
N LEU A 10 -4.83 4.59 -6.25
CA LEU A 10 -5.11 4.45 -4.83
C LEU A 10 -5.85 3.14 -4.52
N LYS A 11 -6.71 2.65 -5.42
CA LYS A 11 -7.38 1.34 -5.24
C LYS A 11 -6.41 0.17 -5.24
N ILE A 12 -5.21 0.35 -5.80
CA ILE A 12 -4.18 -0.69 -5.89
C ILE A 12 -3.18 -0.56 -4.71
N ASP A 13 -3.25 0.47 -3.85
CA ASP A 13 -2.35 0.61 -2.69
C ASP A 13 -2.47 -0.61 -1.75
N ARG A 14 -1.33 -1.23 -1.40
CA ARG A 14 -1.25 -2.39 -0.49
C ARG A 14 -2.02 -2.19 0.80
N ARG A 15 -2.02 -0.97 1.37
CA ARG A 15 -2.73 -0.63 2.61
C ARG A 15 -4.24 -0.67 2.43
N ILE A 16 -4.74 -0.20 1.29
CA ILE A 16 -6.17 -0.21 0.98
C ILE A 16 -6.63 -1.65 0.72
N ILE A 17 -5.84 -2.43 -0.02
CA ILE A 17 -6.13 -3.85 -0.28
C ILE A 17 -6.13 -4.66 1.04
N ALA A 18 -5.13 -4.45 1.91
CA ALA A 18 -5.06 -5.12 3.21
C ALA A 18 -6.26 -4.78 4.10
N ARG A 19 -6.70 -3.52 4.13
CA ARG A 19 -7.91 -3.11 4.86
C ARG A 19 -9.16 -3.84 4.35
N LYS A 20 -9.35 -3.93 3.04
CA LYS A 20 -10.51 -4.63 2.45
C LYS A 20 -10.53 -6.13 2.78
N LEU A 21 -9.36 -6.77 2.83
CA LEU A 21 -9.24 -8.16 3.25
C LEU A 21 -9.63 -8.36 4.71
N LEU A 22 -9.17 -7.49 5.62
CA LEU A 22 -9.53 -7.56 7.04
C LEU A 22 -11.03 -7.31 7.30
N ILE A 23 -11.70 -6.56 6.41
CA ILE A 23 -13.16 -6.34 6.45
C ILE A 23 -13.91 -7.53 5.82
N GLY A 24 -13.22 -8.47 5.17
CA GLY A 24 -13.83 -9.63 4.49
C GLY A 24 -14.41 -9.31 3.11
N GLU A 25 -14.13 -8.12 2.55
CA GLU A 25 -14.57 -7.72 1.21
C GLU A 25 -13.74 -8.35 0.08
N LEU A 26 -12.66 -9.06 0.43
CA LEU A 26 -11.70 -9.60 -0.52
C LEU A 26 -11.25 -11.01 -0.12
N SER A 27 -11.29 -11.96 -1.05
CA SER A 27 -10.76 -13.30 -0.82
C SER A 27 -9.23 -13.33 -0.87
N GLU A 28 -8.61 -14.32 -0.25
CA GLU A 28 -7.14 -14.51 -0.32
C GLU A 28 -6.62 -14.70 -1.75
N LYS A 29 -7.43 -15.32 -2.62
CA LYS A 29 -7.07 -15.54 -4.04
C LYS A 29 -7.03 -14.21 -4.80
N ASP A 30 -8.00 -13.34 -4.54
CA ASP A 30 -8.07 -12.00 -5.12
C ASP A 30 -6.94 -11.11 -4.59
N LEU A 31 -6.61 -11.22 -3.29
CA LEU A 31 -5.47 -10.53 -2.67
C LEU A 31 -4.18 -10.86 -3.40
N SER A 32 -3.88 -12.16 -3.56
CA SER A 32 -2.66 -12.61 -4.23
C SER A 32 -2.55 -12.07 -5.66
N SER A 33 -3.67 -12.02 -6.37
CA SER A 33 -3.74 -11.49 -7.73
C SER A 33 -3.50 -9.98 -7.80
N LEU A 34 -4.01 -9.21 -6.82
CA LEU A 34 -3.79 -7.77 -6.74
C LEU A 34 -2.36 -7.43 -6.32
N LEU A 35 -1.78 -8.16 -5.38
CA LEU A 35 -0.39 -7.99 -4.95
C LEU A 35 0.61 -8.22 -6.09
N LYS A 36 0.30 -9.10 -7.04
CA LYS A 36 1.14 -9.32 -8.24
C LYS A 36 1.05 -8.19 -9.27
N LYS A 37 -0.04 -7.42 -9.30
CA LYS A 37 -0.26 -6.29 -10.23
C LYS A 37 0.36 -4.99 -9.73
N LEU A 38 0.75 -4.97 -8.46
CA LEU A 38 1.35 -3.80 -7.84
C LEU A 38 2.76 -3.56 -8.39
N PRO A 39 3.09 -2.33 -8.80
CA PRO A 39 4.46 -2.00 -9.16
C PRO A 39 5.38 -2.24 -7.96
N ASP A 40 6.59 -2.69 -8.24
CA ASP A 40 7.63 -2.70 -7.22
C ASP A 40 8.03 -1.25 -6.91
N VAL A 41 7.94 -0.89 -5.64
CA VAL A 41 8.30 0.44 -5.12
C VAL A 41 9.36 0.32 -4.02
N SER A 42 10.02 -0.84 -3.94
CA SER A 42 11.14 -1.11 -3.04
C SER A 42 12.24 -0.05 -3.16
N GLU A 43 12.53 0.42 -4.37
CA GLU A 43 13.51 1.50 -4.62
C GLU A 43 13.11 2.86 -4.04
N ASN A 44 11.82 3.11 -3.81
CA ASN A 44 11.32 4.36 -3.20
C ASN A 44 11.17 4.26 -1.68
N ALA A 45 11.54 3.12 -1.08
CA ALA A 45 11.44 2.92 0.35
C ALA A 45 12.62 3.63 1.05
N GLU A 46 12.34 4.75 1.72
CA GLU A 46 13.30 5.35 2.65
C GLU A 46 13.17 4.68 4.02
N GLU A 47 14.31 4.27 4.59
CA GLU A 47 14.37 3.72 5.94
C GLU A 47 14.20 4.84 6.96
N ILE A 48 13.03 4.87 7.62
CA ILE A 48 12.76 5.85 8.67
C ILE A 48 13.42 5.36 9.96
N GLN A 49 14.53 5.99 10.34
CA GLN A 49 15.10 5.80 11.68
C GLN A 49 14.23 6.55 12.69
N ILE A 50 13.53 5.82 13.54
CA ILE A 50 12.83 6.40 14.69
C ILE A 50 13.91 6.83 15.68
N SER A 51 14.19 8.12 15.78
CA SER A 51 15.10 8.64 16.81
C SER A 51 14.49 8.34 18.18
N SER A 52 15.21 7.59 19.00
CA SER A 52 14.87 7.32 20.41
C SER A 52 15.07 8.58 21.26
N SER A 53 14.29 9.61 20.97
CA SER A 53 14.23 10.86 21.73
C SER A 53 12.86 11.02 22.36
N GLU A 54 12.54 10.10 23.27
CA GLU A 54 11.65 10.40 24.40
C GLU A 54 12.54 10.34 25.65
N LYS A 55 12.97 11.51 26.11
CA LYS A 55 13.44 11.76 27.47
C LYS A 55 12.35 12.51 28.21
#